data_AF-A0A2H3T0P5-F1
#
_entry.id   AF-A0A2H3T0P5-F1
#
_cell.length_a   1.000
_cell.length_b   1.000
_cell.length_c   1.000
_cell.angle_alpha   90.00
_cell.angle_beta   90.00
_cell.angle_gamma   90.00
#
_symmetry.space_group_name_H-M   'P 1'
#
loop_
_entity.id
_entity.type
_entity.pdbx_description
1 polymer ?
#
loop_
_entity_poly.entity_id
_entity_poly.type
_entity_poly.pdbx_seq_one_letter_code
_entity_poly.pdbx_strand_id
1 'polypeptide(L)'
;MQGGCTEHAALRATNVPERLSMVSSYAFADPNLDDQYTSLRSVDLGNDDIPTFCNIFLQEKLLRLRGRIDAVLETLVEKEKMGEMVERSEFEGWVREQTNFMKRSAWEMYERVPNYLGKDVPEDVIRDYLR
;
A
#
# COMPACT_ATOMS: atom_id res chain seq x y z
N MET A 1 -16.88 3.87 -7.89
CA MET A 1 -15.54 4.31 -8.35
C MET A 1 -14.54 3.33 -7.76
N GLN A 2 -14.07 2.37 -8.57
CA GLN A 2 -12.79 2.43 -9.29
C GLN A 2 -11.59 2.34 -8.31
N GLY A 3 -11.14 1.11 -8.06
CA GLY A 3 -9.83 0.83 -7.49
C GLY A 3 -8.77 1.09 -8.55
N GLY A 4 -7.82 1.97 -8.22
CA GLY A 4 -7.05 2.75 -9.19
C GLY A 4 -5.78 2.14 -9.76
N CYS A 5 -5.56 0.82 -9.78
CA CYS A 5 -4.26 0.26 -10.20
C CYS A 5 -4.35 -1.12 -10.89
N THR A 6 -5.16 -1.28 -11.94
CA THR A 6 -5.03 -2.45 -12.83
C THR A 6 -5.40 -2.10 -14.27
N GLU A 7 -4.59 -2.51 -15.25
CA GLU A 7 -5.07 -2.59 -16.64
C GLU A 7 -6.28 -3.51 -16.68
N HIS A 8 -7.44 -2.95 -17.01
CA HIS A 8 -8.70 -3.68 -17.00
C HIS A 8 -8.93 -4.36 -18.35
N ALA A 9 -8.80 -5.68 -18.40
CA ALA A 9 -9.42 -6.49 -19.45
C ALA A 9 -10.85 -6.84 -19.01
N ALA A 10 -11.84 -6.02 -19.39
CA ALA A 10 -13.25 -6.38 -19.23
C ALA A 10 -13.70 -7.24 -20.41
N LEU A 11 -13.70 -8.56 -20.25
CA LEU A 11 -14.31 -9.46 -21.22
C LEU A 11 -15.84 -9.35 -21.12
N ARG A 12 -16.52 -9.09 -22.25
CA ARG A 12 -17.99 -9.15 -22.30
C ARG A 12 -18.42 -10.62 -22.21
N ALA A 13 -19.01 -11.02 -21.08
CA ALA A 13 -19.81 -12.23 -21.04
C ALA A 13 -21.14 -11.95 -21.74
N THR A 14 -21.47 -12.71 -22.79
CA THR A 14 -22.81 -12.73 -23.39
C THR A 14 -23.71 -13.66 -22.56
N ASN A 15 -24.99 -13.29 -22.38
CA ASN A 15 -26.03 -14.05 -21.66
C ASN A 15 -25.96 -14.13 -20.12
N VAL A 16 -25.31 -13.18 -19.44
CA VAL A 16 -25.36 -13.07 -17.97
C VAL A 16 -25.66 -11.61 -17.60
N PRO A 17 -26.56 -11.33 -16.63
CA PRO A 17 -26.84 -9.94 -16.20
C PRO A 17 -25.68 -9.30 -15.43
N GLU A 18 -24.68 -10.08 -15.04
CA GLU A 18 -23.56 -9.65 -14.20
C GLU A 18 -22.29 -9.44 -15.04
N ARG A 19 -21.55 -8.37 -14.74
CA ARG A 19 -20.26 -8.07 -15.37
C ARG A 19 -19.13 -8.76 -14.60
N LEU A 20 -18.52 -9.79 -15.19
CA LEU A 20 -17.28 -10.36 -14.67
C LEU A 20 -16.13 -9.37 -14.89
N SER A 21 -15.59 -8.84 -13.80
CA SER A 21 -14.34 -8.06 -13.81
C SER A 21 -13.26 -8.92 -13.16
N MET A 22 -12.34 -9.45 -13.96
CA MET A 22 -11.16 -10.14 -13.44
C MET A 22 -10.08 -9.10 -13.12
N VAL A 23 -9.63 -9.09 -11.87
CA VAL A 23 -8.48 -8.28 -11.43
C VAL A 23 -7.29 -9.23 -11.39
N SER A 24 -6.32 -9.04 -12.29
CA SER A 24 -5.08 -9.83 -12.30
C SER A 24 -3.89 -8.91 -12.13
N SER A 25 -3.61 -8.50 -10.91
CA SER A 25 -2.29 -8.01 -10.53
C SER A 25 -1.85 -8.72 -9.26
N TYR A 26 -0.90 -9.64 -9.38
CA TYR A 26 -0.23 -10.28 -8.25
C TYR A 26 0.85 -9.35 -7.62
N ALA A 27 1.08 -8.17 -8.21
CA ALA A 27 2.05 -7.18 -7.78
C ALA A 27 1.47 -5.76 -7.90
N PHE A 28 1.95 -4.83 -7.07
CA PHE A 28 1.59 -3.42 -7.15
C PHE A 28 2.11 -2.83 -8.48
N ALA A 29 1.26 -2.09 -9.19
CA ALA A 29 1.64 -1.45 -10.46
C ALA A 29 2.72 -0.38 -10.27
N ASP A 30 2.61 0.40 -9.19
CA ASP A 30 3.68 1.25 -8.67
C ASP A 30 3.68 1.12 -7.14
N PRO A 31 4.76 0.61 -6.53
CA PRO A 31 4.83 0.42 -5.09
C PRO A 31 4.94 1.76 -4.32
N ASN A 32 5.25 2.88 -4.98
CA ASN A 32 5.37 4.21 -4.39
C ASN A 32 4.09 5.07 -4.47
N LEU A 33 3.11 4.74 -5.32
CA LEU A 33 1.86 5.52 -5.42
C LEU A 33 0.98 5.38 -4.18
N ASP A 34 0.61 6.50 -3.54
CA ASP A 34 -0.30 6.47 -2.38
C ASP A 34 -1.61 5.78 -2.76
N ASP A 35 -1.90 4.69 -2.05
CA ASP A 35 -3.13 3.93 -2.25
C ASP A 35 -3.94 3.97 -0.97
N GLN A 36 -4.73 5.03 -0.85
CA GLN A 36 -5.63 5.23 0.28
C GLN A 36 -6.70 4.13 0.40
N TYR A 37 -6.83 3.28 -0.64
CA TYR A 37 -7.77 2.15 -0.67
C TYR A 37 -7.19 0.86 -0.07
N THR A 38 -5.88 0.76 0.13
CA THR A 38 -5.25 -0.26 1.00
C THR A 38 -5.09 0.28 2.41
N SER A 39 -6.19 0.79 2.98
CA SER A 39 -6.28 1.19 4.39
C SER A 39 -7.40 0.39 5.07
N LEU A 40 -7.30 0.18 6.39
CA LEU A 40 -8.31 -0.48 7.22
C LEU A 40 -9.64 0.33 7.33
N ARG A 41 -9.91 1.25 6.42
CA ARG A 41 -11.11 2.10 6.37
C ARG A 41 -12.37 1.33 6.01
N SER A 42 -12.23 0.23 5.27
CA SER A 42 -13.34 -0.55 4.69
C SER A 42 -13.77 -1.76 5.52
N VAL A 43 -13.18 -1.97 6.70
CA VAL A 43 -13.49 -3.13 7.56
C VAL A 43 -14.90 -2.98 8.14
N ASP A 44 -15.74 -4.00 7.97
CA ASP A 44 -17.05 -4.12 8.56
C ASP A 44 -16.97 -4.93 9.87
N LEU A 45 -17.07 -4.23 11.00
CA LEU A 45 -17.00 -4.83 12.35
C LEU A 45 -18.08 -5.89 12.61
N GLY A 46 -19.19 -5.88 11.86
CA GLY A 46 -20.27 -6.85 12.04
C GLY A 46 -20.04 -8.17 11.32
N ASN A 47 -19.18 -8.18 10.30
CA ASN A 47 -19.06 -9.30 9.35
C ASN A 47 -17.61 -9.78 9.15
N ASP A 48 -16.62 -8.94 9.41
CA ASP A 48 -15.20 -9.25 9.15
C ASP A 48 -14.49 -9.81 10.40
N ASP A 49 -13.67 -10.84 10.17
CA ASP A 49 -12.75 -11.34 11.19
C ASP A 49 -11.53 -10.42 11.30
N ILE A 50 -11.55 -9.52 12.29
CA ILE A 50 -10.53 -8.48 12.50
C ILE A 50 -9.10 -9.08 12.55
N PRO A 51 -8.81 -10.17 13.30
CA PRO A 51 -7.49 -10.80 13.27
C PRO A 51 -7.04 -11.22 11.88
N THR A 52 -7.88 -11.90 11.11
CA THR A 52 -7.55 -12.31 9.74
C THR A 52 -7.31 -11.09 8.85
N PHE A 53 -8.16 -10.07 8.95
CA PHE A 53 -8.03 -8.86 8.14
C PHE A 53 -6.74 -8.10 8.46
N CYS A 54 -6.39 -7.95 9.74
CA CYS A 54 -5.12 -7.33 10.16
C CYS A 54 -3.89 -8.09 9.64
N ASN A 55 -3.95 -9.44 9.61
CA ASN A 55 -2.86 -10.25 9.06
C ASN A 55 -2.72 -10.09 7.55
N ILE A 56 -3.83 -10.10 6.80
CA ILE A 56 -3.85 -9.84 5.36
C ILE A 56 -3.30 -8.45 5.07
N PHE A 57 -3.75 -7.45 5.83
CA PHE A 57 -3.28 -6.08 5.70
C PHE A 57 -1.77 -5.94 5.91
N LEU A 58 -1.24 -6.54 6.98
CA LEU A 58 0.19 -6.55 7.24
C LEU A 58 0.95 -7.23 6.09
N GLN A 59 0.45 -8.36 5.60
CA GLN A 59 1.04 -9.06 4.47
C GLN A 59 1.11 -8.16 3.22
N GLU A 60 0.03 -7.44 2.89
CA GLU A 60 0.02 -6.49 1.78
C GLU A 60 1.04 -5.36 1.95
N LYS A 61 1.15 -4.76 3.14
CA LYS A 61 2.13 -3.71 3.43
C LYS A 61 3.56 -4.22 3.28
N LEU A 62 3.85 -5.44 3.71
CA LEU A 62 5.17 -6.06 3.58
C LEU A 62 5.50 -6.42 2.12
N LEU A 63 4.54 -6.94 1.36
CA LEU A 63 4.71 -7.18 -0.08
C LEU A 63 4.97 -5.87 -0.83
N ARG A 64 4.31 -4.79 -0.42
CA ARG A 64 4.55 -3.47 -0.98
C ARG A 64 5.95 -2.95 -0.65
N LEU A 65 6.39 -3.07 0.61
CA LEU A 65 7.74 -2.68 1.01
C LEU A 65 8.80 -3.44 0.19
N ARG A 66 8.58 -4.75 -0.03
CA ARG A 66 9.45 -5.56 -0.90
C ARG A 66 9.52 -4.97 -2.31
N GLY A 67 8.39 -4.63 -2.92
CA GLY A 67 8.38 -3.99 -4.24
C GLY A 67 9.13 -2.64 -4.27
N ARG A 68 9.05 -1.84 -3.19
CA ARG A 68 9.82 -0.58 -3.07
C ARG A 68 11.32 -0.82 -2.99
N ILE A 69 11.74 -1.90 -2.33
CA ILE A 69 13.16 -2.32 -2.25
C ILE A 69 13.63 -2.79 -3.63
N ASP A 70 12.85 -3.63 -4.30
CA ASP A 70 13.17 -4.16 -5.63
C ASP A 70 13.37 -3.02 -6.65
N ALA A 71 12.53 -1.99 -6.63
CA ALA A 71 12.68 -0.80 -7.49
C ALA A 71 13.98 0.00 -7.24
N VAL A 72 14.44 0.09 -5.99
CA VAL A 72 15.72 0.74 -5.68
C VAL A 72 16.89 -0.13 -6.14
N LEU A 73 16.79 -1.45 -6.00
CA LEU A 73 17.81 -2.37 -6.51
C LEU A 73 17.96 -2.24 -8.03
N GLU A 74 16.86 -2.12 -8.77
CA GLU A 74 16.88 -1.87 -10.21
C GLU A 74 17.58 -0.53 -10.53
N THR A 75 17.28 0.52 -9.78
CA THR A 75 17.92 1.83 -9.95
C THR A 75 19.42 1.78 -9.67
N LEU A 76 19.86 1.02 -8.66
CA LEU A 76 21.27 0.80 -8.34
C LEU A 76 22.01 0.09 -9.48
N VAL A 77 21.40 -0.93 -10.08
CA VAL A 77 21.97 -1.65 -11.22
C VAL A 77 22.17 -0.71 -12.42
N GLU A 78 21.22 0.19 -12.68
CA GLU A 78 21.37 1.18 -13.77
C GLU A 78 22.46 2.21 -13.48
N LYS A 79 22.54 2.73 -12.25
CA LYS A 79 23.60 3.65 -11.83
C LYS A 79 24.98 3.02 -11.91
N GLU A 80 25.11 1.76 -11.51
CA GLU A 80 26.36 1.00 -11.65
C GLU A 80 26.81 0.92 -13.12
N LYS A 81 25.89 0.61 -14.05
CA LYS A 81 26.18 0.60 -15.49
C LYS A 81 26.64 1.96 -16.02
N MET A 82 26.15 3.05 -15.43
CA MET A 82 26.50 4.42 -15.80
C MET A 82 27.77 4.92 -15.07
N GLY A 83 28.32 4.16 -14.12
CA GLY A 83 29.46 4.58 -13.29
C GLY A 83 29.09 5.67 -12.28
N GLU A 84 27.80 5.80 -11.95
CA GLU A 84 27.27 6.78 -11.01
C GLU A 84 27.13 6.19 -9.61
N MET A 85 27.28 7.04 -8.59
CA MET A 85 27.05 6.69 -7.19
C MET A 85 25.71 7.26 -6.73
N VAL A 86 24.98 6.53 -5.90
CA VAL A 86 23.77 7.07 -5.24
C VAL A 86 24.16 8.22 -4.33
N GLU A 87 23.42 9.32 -4.45
CA GLU A 87 23.66 10.48 -3.60
C GLU A 87 23.18 10.21 -2.17
N ARG A 88 23.87 10.79 -1.20
CA ARG A 88 23.49 10.71 0.20
C ARG A 88 22.05 11.23 0.43
N SER A 89 21.71 12.36 -0.19
CA SER A 89 20.40 13.00 -0.14
C SER A 89 19.28 12.08 -0.63
N GLU A 90 19.52 11.38 -1.74
CA GLU A 90 18.60 10.41 -2.34
C GLU A 90 18.37 9.23 -1.40
N PHE A 91 19.45 8.63 -0.89
CA PHE A 91 19.34 7.50 0.03
C PHE A 91 18.67 7.88 1.36
N GLU A 92 19.07 9.00 1.98
CA GLU A 92 18.45 9.49 3.21
C GLU A 92 16.97 9.87 3.01
N GLY A 93 16.62 10.37 1.82
CA GLY A 93 15.24 10.61 1.41
C GLY A 93 14.43 9.31 1.38
N TRP A 94 14.95 8.30 0.69
CA TRP A 94 14.31 6.99 0.60
C TRP A 94 14.13 6.33 1.98
N VAL A 95 15.16 6.35 2.84
CA VAL A 95 15.08 5.80 4.20
C VAL A 95 13.96 6.47 5.01
N ARG A 96 13.83 7.80 4.90
CA ARG A 96 12.77 8.56 5.58
C ARG A 96 11.39 8.18 5.08
N GLU A 97 11.22 7.99 3.77
CA GLU A 97 9.96 7.56 3.19
C GLU A 97 9.56 6.15 3.61
N GLN A 98 10.50 5.20 3.64
CA GLN A 98 10.21 3.84 4.12
C GLN A 98 9.89 3.82 5.61
N THR A 99 10.61 4.62 6.41
CA THR A 99 10.35 4.75 7.85
C THR A 99 8.95 5.29 8.10
N ASN A 100 8.55 6.35 7.37
CA ASN A 100 7.21 6.92 7.47
C ASN A 100 6.13 5.92 7.04
N PHE A 101 6.36 5.16 5.97
CA PHE A 101 5.44 4.11 5.52
C PHE A 101 5.23 3.03 6.60
N MET A 102 6.31 2.56 7.23
CA MET A 102 6.24 1.56 8.29
C MET A 102 5.58 2.11 9.56
N LYS A 103 5.91 3.35 9.96
CA LYS A 103 5.23 4.03 11.07
C LYS A 103 3.72 4.16 10.83
N ARG A 104 3.31 4.58 9.63
CA ARG A 104 1.90 4.65 9.23
C ARG A 104 1.23 3.28 9.28
N SER A 105 1.88 2.25 8.76
CA SER A 105 1.34 0.87 8.78
C SER A 105 1.13 0.38 10.22
N ALA A 106 2.08 0.65 11.12
CA ALA A 106 1.94 0.32 12.54
C ALA A 106 0.77 1.09 13.20
N TRP A 107 0.64 2.38 12.91
CA TRP A 107 -0.49 3.19 13.38
C TRP A 107 -1.83 2.60 12.93
N GLU A 108 -1.94 2.23 11.65
CA GLU A 108 -3.16 1.62 11.11
C GLU A 108 -3.50 0.30 11.80
N MET A 109 -2.50 -0.51 12.18
CA MET A 109 -2.76 -1.79 12.85
C MET A 109 -3.14 -1.65 14.33
N TYR A 110 -2.49 -0.75 15.06
CA TYR A 110 -2.55 -0.73 16.53
C TYR A 110 -3.31 0.44 17.12
N GLU A 111 -3.42 1.55 16.39
CA GLU A 111 -4.10 2.76 16.87
C GLU A 111 -5.43 2.95 16.16
N ARG A 112 -5.51 2.66 14.85
CA ARG A 112 -6.77 2.71 14.11
C ARG A 112 -7.71 1.58 14.53
N VAL A 113 -7.18 0.38 14.75
CA VAL A 113 -7.90 -0.71 15.40
C VAL A 113 -7.56 -0.67 16.89
N PRO A 114 -8.48 -0.30 17.81
CA PRO A 114 -9.94 -0.15 17.65
C PRO A 114 -10.45 1.30 17.54
N ASN A 115 -9.60 2.31 17.69
CA ASN A 115 -10.07 3.66 18.06
C ASN A 115 -10.76 4.43 16.92
N TYR A 116 -10.37 4.17 15.67
CA TYR A 116 -10.79 4.95 14.49
C TYR A 116 -11.32 4.08 13.35
N LEU A 117 -11.78 2.88 13.67
CA LEU A 117 -12.36 1.96 12.70
C LEU A 117 -13.71 2.52 12.20
N GLY A 118 -13.85 2.66 10.88
CA GLY A 118 -15.02 3.30 10.25
C GLY A 118 -15.16 4.82 10.47
N LYS A 119 -14.15 5.49 11.04
CA LYS A 119 -14.15 6.93 11.31
C LYS A 119 -13.06 7.64 10.52
N ASP A 120 -13.29 8.91 10.22
CA ASP A 120 -12.23 9.80 9.77
C ASP A 120 -11.26 10.07 10.92
N VAL A 121 -9.97 10.06 10.59
CA VAL A 121 -8.90 10.23 11.55
C VAL A 121 -8.51 11.69 11.56
N PRO A 122 -8.51 12.38 12.71
CA PRO A 122 -8.02 13.75 12.79
C PRO A 122 -6.55 13.82 12.38
N GLU A 123 -6.18 14.78 11.53
CA GLU A 123 -4.81 14.92 11.02
C GLU A 123 -3.77 15.08 12.14
N ASP A 124 -4.16 15.72 13.24
CA ASP A 124 -3.30 15.93 14.41
C ASP A 124 -2.89 14.61 15.08
N VAL A 125 -3.78 13.61 15.11
CA VAL A 125 -3.51 12.29 15.72
C VAL A 125 -2.45 11.54 14.93
N ILE A 126 -2.54 11.57 13.60
CA ILE A 126 -1.54 10.96 12.72
C ILE A 126 -0.21 11.73 12.85
N ARG A 127 -0.26 13.06 12.85
CA ARG A 127 0.95 13.88 12.95
C ARG A 127 1.71 13.63 14.25
N ASP A 128 1.02 13.53 15.37
CA ASP A 128 1.64 13.30 16.68
C ASP A 128 2.26 11.90 16.80
N TYR A 129 1.66 10.88 16.17
CA TYR A 129 2.22 9.54 16.12
C TYR A 129 3.45 9.43 15.19
N LEU A 130 3.48 10.22 14.10
CA LEU A 130 4.57 10.18 13.12
C LEU A 130 5.79 11.02 13.51
N ARG A 131 5.71 11.84 14.57
CA ARG A 131 6.87 12.51 15.18
C ARG A 131 7.96 11.50 15.59
#